data_AF-A0A917YSQ6-F1
#
_entry.id   AF-A0A917YSQ6-F1
#
_cell.length_a   1.000
_cell.length_b   1.000
_cell.length_c   1.000
_cell.angle_alpha   90.00
_cell.angle_beta   90.00
_cell.angle_gamma   90.00
#
_symmetry.space_group_name_H-M   'P 1'
#
loop_
_entity.id
_entity.type
_entity.pdbx_description
1 polymer ?
#
loop_
_entity_poly.entity_id
_entity_poly.type
_entity_poly.pdbx_seq_one_letter_code
_entity_poly.pdbx_strand_id
1 'polypeptide(L)'
;MTPRHALPPDEHEQPLRKAAQLVILLAERHNIPATVETPPCGVVVRVFPGLITHVDHIIWWTIPDIAGTRDRPLRTYAHTAGGAADRVAKHYQDLRSIPIEELLASGCIRLLTGDSLDDVGARHAS
;
A
#
# COMPACT_ATOMS: atom_id res chain seq x y z
N MET A 1 0.23 -23.41 9.83
CA MET A 1 -0.17 -22.12 9.24
C MET A 1 -1.60 -21.85 9.68
N THR A 2 -1.80 -20.86 10.55
CA THR A 2 -3.13 -20.48 11.03
C THR A 2 -3.81 -19.65 9.93
N PRO A 3 -5.07 -19.93 9.53
CA PRO A 3 -5.79 -19.09 8.60
C PRO A 3 -5.81 -17.64 9.13
N ARG A 4 -5.60 -16.64 8.26
CA ARG A 4 -5.83 -15.23 8.62
C ARG A 4 -7.33 -15.09 8.88
N HIS A 5 -7.72 -15.30 10.14
CA HIS A 5 -9.08 -15.03 10.60
C HIS A 5 -9.40 -13.58 10.26
N ALA A 6 -10.59 -13.36 9.69
CA ALA A 6 -11.18 -12.03 9.60
C ALA A 6 -11.02 -11.37 10.98
N LEU A 7 -10.29 -10.26 11.02
CA LEU A 7 -10.04 -9.56 12.27
C LEU A 7 -11.41 -9.11 12.83
N PRO A 8 -11.69 -9.31 14.12
CA PRO A 8 -12.92 -8.84 14.72
C PRO A 8 -13.05 -7.31 14.56
N PRO A 9 -14.27 -6.76 14.48
CA PRO A 9 -14.49 -5.33 14.20
C PRO A 9 -13.75 -4.39 15.15
N ASP A 10 -13.54 -4.81 16.39
CA ASP A 10 -12.86 -4.04 17.44
C ASP A 10 -11.34 -3.95 17.20
N GLU A 11 -10.75 -4.92 16.50
CA GLU A 11 -9.33 -4.90 16.08
C GLU A 11 -9.08 -4.03 14.85
N HIS A 12 -10.13 -3.56 14.17
CA HIS A 12 -10.02 -2.66 13.02
C HIS A 12 -9.91 -1.19 13.43
N GLU A 13 -10.34 -0.81 14.65
CA GLU A 13 -10.47 0.60 15.02
C GLU A 13 -9.12 1.33 15.05
N GLN A 14 -8.09 0.71 15.63
CA GLN A 14 -6.77 1.31 15.70
C GLN A 14 -6.11 1.40 14.30
N PRO A 15 -6.08 0.34 13.47
CA PRO A 15 -5.64 0.44 12.07
C PRO A 15 -6.42 1.50 11.26
N LEU A 16 -7.73 1.60 11.43
CA LEU A 16 -8.56 2.60 10.76
C LEU A 16 -8.17 4.02 11.15
N ARG A 17 -7.97 4.30 12.45
CA ARG A 17 -7.50 5.61 12.92
C ARG A 17 -6.12 5.96 12.36
N LYS A 18 -5.20 5.01 12.33
CA LYS A 18 -3.87 5.20 11.70
C LYS A 18 -3.98 5.44 10.20
N ALA A 19 -4.86 4.73 9.49
CA ALA A 19 -5.10 4.89 8.06
C ALA A 19 -5.71 6.27 7.75
N ALA A 20 -6.71 6.70 8.52
CA ALA A 20 -7.29 8.04 8.40
C ALA A 20 -6.25 9.13 8.65
N GLN A 21 -5.41 8.97 9.69
CA GLN A 21 -4.31 9.89 9.96
C GLN A 21 -3.31 9.93 8.81
N LEU A 22 -2.96 8.79 8.23
CA LEU A 22 -2.08 8.72 7.07
C LEU A 22 -2.66 9.47 5.86
N VAL A 23 -3.95 9.30 5.55
CA VAL A 23 -4.62 10.03 4.46
C VAL A 23 -4.59 11.53 4.68
N ILE A 24 -4.91 11.99 5.90
CA ILE A 24 -4.83 13.42 6.26
C ILE A 24 -3.42 13.96 6.04
N LEU A 25 -2.40 13.25 6.52
CA LEU A 25 -1.01 13.68 6.40
C LEU A 25 -0.53 13.73 4.94
N LEU A 26 -0.94 12.78 4.11
CA LEU A 26 -0.64 12.77 2.67
C LEU A 26 -1.29 13.97 1.96
N ALA A 27 -2.55 14.28 2.30
CA ALA A 27 -3.26 15.43 1.74
C ALA A 27 -2.65 16.76 2.20
N GLU A 28 -2.50 16.97 3.51
CA GLU A 28 -2.10 18.26 4.07
C GLU A 28 -0.63 18.62 3.82
N ARG A 29 0.28 17.63 3.90
CA ARG A 29 1.73 17.91 3.80
C ARG A 29 2.27 17.78 2.40
N HIS A 30 1.67 16.90 1.59
CA HIS A 30 2.23 16.50 0.31
C HIS A 30 1.27 16.73 -0.87
N ASN A 31 0.03 17.16 -0.61
CA ASN A 31 -1.03 17.34 -1.62
C ASN A 31 -1.28 16.06 -2.44
N ILE A 32 -1.21 14.89 -1.78
CA ILE A 32 -1.39 13.58 -2.41
C ILE A 32 -2.77 13.03 -2.02
N PRO A 33 -3.66 12.77 -3.00
CA PRO A 33 -4.93 12.11 -2.73
C PRO A 33 -4.71 10.65 -2.37
N ALA A 34 -5.44 10.16 -1.38
CA ALA A 34 -5.41 8.77 -0.97
C ALA A 34 -6.78 8.34 -0.40
N THR A 35 -7.10 7.05 -0.50
CA THR A 35 -8.38 6.49 -0.06
C THR A 35 -8.14 5.31 0.88
N VAL A 36 -8.89 5.26 1.99
CA VAL A 36 -8.91 4.11 2.90
C VAL A 36 -9.85 3.04 2.35
N GLU A 37 -9.39 1.79 2.32
CA GLU A 37 -10.19 0.61 1.98
C GLU A 37 -10.03 -0.44 3.10
N THR A 38 -11.08 -1.22 3.34
CA THR A 38 -11.12 -2.25 4.38
C THR A 38 -11.42 -3.63 3.78
N PRO A 39 -10.48 -4.23 3.02
CA PRO A 39 -10.64 -5.60 2.55
C PRO A 39 -10.72 -6.60 3.73
N PRO A 40 -11.19 -7.84 3.50
CA PRO A 40 -11.26 -8.87 4.55
C PRO A 40 -9.91 -9.16 5.24
N CYS A 41 -8.79 -8.82 4.60
CA CYS A 41 -7.44 -9.07 5.08
C CYS A 41 -6.85 -7.94 5.94
N GLY A 42 -7.55 -6.81 6.13
CA GLY A 42 -7.11 -5.71 6.99
C GLY A 42 -7.48 -4.33 6.45
N VAL A 43 -6.76 -3.30 6.91
CA VAL A 43 -6.94 -1.91 6.46
C VAL A 43 -5.83 -1.53 5.49
N VAL A 44 -6.20 -0.90 4.37
CA VAL A 44 -5.24 -0.41 3.39
C VAL A 44 -5.54 1.04 3.02
N VAL A 45 -4.50 1.76 2.60
CA VAL A 45 -4.57 3.11 2.02
C VAL A 45 -4.06 3.03 0.59
N ARG A 46 -4.95 3.23 -0.37
CA ARG A 46 -4.62 3.31 -1.79
C ARG A 46 -4.18 4.73 -2.12
N VAL A 47 -2.95 4.87 -2.62
CA VAL A 47 -2.33 6.18 -2.91
C VAL A 47 -2.19 6.41 -4.42
N PHE A 48 -1.73 5.37 -5.13
CA PHE A 48 -1.55 5.38 -6.58
C PHE A 48 -1.67 3.95 -7.10
N PRO A 49 -1.98 3.70 -8.39
CA PRO A 49 -1.91 2.35 -8.96
C PRO A 49 -0.56 1.68 -8.68
N GLY A 50 -0.59 0.53 -8.02
CA GLY A 50 0.63 -0.18 -7.59
C GLY A 50 1.30 0.33 -6.31
N LEU A 51 0.79 1.41 -5.70
CA LEU A 51 1.24 1.93 -4.40
C LEU A 51 0.10 1.85 -3.37
N ILE A 52 0.08 0.74 -2.65
CA ILE A 52 -0.91 0.42 -1.63
C ILE A 52 -0.19 0.25 -0.30
N THR A 53 -0.67 0.96 0.70
CA THR A 53 -0.12 0.91 2.05
C THR A 53 -1.02 0.09 2.94
N HIS A 54 -0.49 -0.99 3.49
CA HIS A 54 -1.16 -1.81 4.48
C HIS A 54 -0.95 -1.21 5.87
N VAL A 55 -2.02 -1.18 6.66
CA VAL A 55 -2.05 -0.57 7.99
C VAL A 55 -2.46 -1.61 9.01
N ASP A 56 -1.52 -1.93 9.90
CA ASP A 56 -1.72 -2.83 11.03
C ASP A 56 -1.00 -2.28 12.29
N HIS A 57 -0.25 -3.12 13.00
CA HIS A 57 0.65 -2.66 14.06
C HIS A 57 1.77 -1.78 13.51
N ILE A 58 2.22 -2.06 12.29
CA ILE A 58 3.12 -1.25 11.46
C ILE A 58 2.38 -0.75 10.20
N ILE A 59 2.99 0.20 9.51
CA ILE A 59 2.51 0.68 8.22
C ILE A 59 3.52 0.22 7.17
N TRP A 60 3.12 -0.58 6.21
CA TRP A 60 4.04 -1.15 5.22
C TRP A 60 3.46 -1.10 3.81
N TRP A 61 4.33 -1.01 2.81
CA TRP A 61 3.92 -0.98 1.40
C TRP A 61 5.00 -1.64 0.53
N THR A 62 4.63 -1.94 -0.70
CA THR A 62 5.56 -2.40 -1.72
C THR A 62 5.84 -1.30 -2.73
N ILE A 63 7.07 -1.21 -3.19
CA ILE A 63 7.49 -0.30 -4.25
C ILE A 63 7.98 -1.18 -5.40
N PRO A 64 7.52 -0.92 -6.64
CA PRO A 64 8.07 -1.59 -7.81
C PRO A 64 9.58 -1.37 -7.90
N ASP A 65 10.33 -2.40 -8.30
CA ASP A 65 11.74 -2.18 -8.59
C ASP A 65 11.90 -1.56 -9.98
N ILE A 66 11.80 -0.24 -10.04
CA ILE A 66 11.87 0.56 -11.27
C ILE A 66 13.16 0.26 -12.06
N ALA A 67 14.26 -0.04 -11.37
CA ALA A 67 15.54 -0.34 -12.00
C ALA A 67 15.61 -1.76 -12.60
N GLY A 68 14.61 -2.62 -12.36
CA GLY A 68 14.60 -4.01 -12.82
C GLY A 68 15.73 -4.87 -12.25
N THR A 69 16.34 -4.44 -11.14
CA THR A 69 17.49 -5.11 -10.52
C THR A 69 17.12 -6.30 -9.64
N ARG A 70 15.84 -6.45 -9.29
CA ARG A 70 15.31 -7.46 -8.37
C ARG A 70 14.11 -8.14 -9.00
N ASP A 71 14.00 -9.44 -8.76
CA ASP A 71 12.89 -10.26 -9.23
C ASP A 71 11.55 -9.98 -8.53
N ARG A 72 11.54 -9.11 -7.50
CA ARG A 72 10.34 -8.81 -6.70
C ARG A 72 10.30 -7.38 -6.19
N PRO A 73 9.09 -6.82 -5.99
CA PRO A 73 8.90 -5.50 -5.38
C PRO A 73 9.58 -5.37 -4.02
N LEU A 74 10.02 -4.16 -3.70
CA LEU A 74 10.62 -3.84 -2.42
C LEU A 74 9.59 -3.59 -1.36
N ARG A 75 9.62 -4.39 -0.29
CA ARG A 75 8.80 -4.16 0.90
C ARG A 75 9.53 -3.19 1.83
N THR A 76 8.84 -2.12 2.23
CA THR A 76 9.31 -1.16 3.21
C THR A 76 8.23 -0.88 4.25
N TYR A 77 8.59 -0.21 5.35
CA TYR A 77 7.67 0.04 6.46
C TYR A 77 8.03 1.30 7.26
N ALA A 78 7.08 1.73 8.08
CA ALA A 78 7.22 2.75 9.11
C ALA A 78 6.34 2.40 10.32
N HIS A 79 6.74 2.85 11.50
CA HIS A 79 5.99 2.62 12.74
C HIS A 79 4.96 3.72 13.05
N THR A 80 5.02 4.85 12.36
CA THR A 80 4.17 6.02 12.60
C THR A 80 3.54 6.49 11.29
N ALA A 81 2.33 7.04 11.36
CA ALA A 81 1.64 7.59 10.19
C ALA A 81 2.43 8.75 9.55
N GLY A 82 3.09 9.59 10.37
CA GLY A 82 3.99 10.64 9.87
C GLY A 82 5.17 10.10 9.06
N GLY A 83 5.91 9.14 9.63
CA GLY A 83 7.05 8.54 8.93
C GLY A 83 6.64 7.74 7.69
N ALA A 84 5.44 7.15 7.70
CA ALA A 84 4.85 6.53 6.51
C ALA A 84 4.53 7.58 5.44
N ALA A 85 3.83 8.67 5.80
CA ALA A 85 3.43 9.72 4.87
C ALA A 85 4.63 10.30 4.11
N ASP A 86 5.72 10.64 4.80
CA ASP A 86 6.91 11.25 4.19
C ASP A 86 7.59 10.29 3.18
N ARG A 87 7.68 9.00 3.52
CA ARG A 87 8.32 8.00 2.65
C ARG A 87 7.41 7.61 1.49
N VAL A 88 6.12 7.42 1.74
CA VAL A 88 5.13 7.13 0.71
C VAL A 88 5.04 8.28 -0.29
N ALA A 89 5.09 9.54 0.17
CA ALA A 89 5.09 10.71 -0.70
C ALA A 89 6.30 10.73 -1.63
N LYS A 90 7.50 10.40 -1.14
CA LYS A 90 8.69 10.25 -1.97
C LYS A 90 8.48 9.19 -3.07
N HIS A 91 8.02 8.00 -2.69
CA HIS A 91 7.78 6.93 -3.66
C HIS A 91 6.65 7.23 -4.65
N TYR A 92 5.64 7.99 -4.22
CA TYR A 92 4.61 8.49 -5.10
C TYR A 92 5.20 9.42 -6.18
N GLN A 93 6.09 10.35 -5.80
CA GLN A 93 6.77 11.23 -6.75
C GLN A 93 7.65 10.44 -7.72
N ASP A 94 8.41 9.48 -7.21
CA ASP A 94 9.25 8.59 -8.04
C ASP A 94 8.39 7.86 -9.09
N LEU A 95 7.27 7.26 -8.67
CA LEU A 95 6.36 6.55 -9.58
C LEU A 95 5.67 7.49 -10.56
N ARG A 96 5.24 8.67 -10.10
CA ARG A 96 4.53 9.64 -10.95
C ARG A 96 5.43 10.35 -11.96
N SER A 97 6.75 10.25 -11.78
CA SER A 97 7.72 10.72 -12.78
C SER A 97 7.79 9.82 -14.03
N ILE A 98 7.24 8.62 -13.96
CA ILE A 98 7.23 7.64 -15.04
C ILE A 98 5.81 7.56 -15.65
N PRO A 99 5.66 7.55 -16.98
CA PRO A 99 4.36 7.33 -17.61
C PRO A 99 3.71 6.03 -17.14
N ILE A 100 2.39 6.06 -16.93
CA ILE A 100 1.67 4.91 -16.38
C ILE A 100 1.73 3.70 -17.33
N GLU A 101 1.79 3.94 -18.63
CA GLU A 101 1.91 2.94 -19.68
C GLU A 101 3.24 2.19 -19.57
N GLU A 102 4.33 2.87 -19.24
CA GLU A 102 5.65 2.27 -19.04
C GLU A 102 5.69 1.42 -17.76
N LEU A 103 5.05 1.90 -16.68
CA LEU A 103 4.92 1.14 -15.44
C LEU A 103 4.08 -0.14 -15.62
N LEU A 104 3.06 -0.10 -16.47
CA LEU A 104 2.25 -1.27 -16.82
C LEU A 104 3.01 -2.22 -17.75
N ALA A 105 3.68 -1.70 -18.78
CA ALA A 105 4.43 -2.50 -19.74
C ALA A 105 5.63 -3.23 -19.10
N SER A 106 6.28 -2.60 -18.12
CA SER A 106 7.34 -3.22 -17.32
C SER A 106 6.83 -4.23 -16.30
N GLY A 107 5.51 -4.32 -16.08
CA GLY A 107 4.91 -5.15 -15.04
C GLY A 107 5.19 -4.64 -13.62
N CYS A 108 5.74 -3.42 -13.49
CA CYS A 108 6.03 -2.77 -12.21
C CYS A 108 4.76 -2.53 -11.39
N ILE A 109 3.68 -2.15 -12.07
CA ILE A 109 2.35 -2.02 -11.46
C ILE A 109 1.36 -2.91 -12.17
N ARG A 110 0.32 -3.31 -11.47
CA ARG A 110 -0.85 -4.00 -12.05
C ARG A 110 -2.09 -3.19 -11.75
N LEU A 111 -2.96 -3.06 -12.74
CA LEU A 111 -4.30 -2.57 -12.50
C LEU A 111 -5.02 -3.61 -11.66
N LEU A 112 -5.38 -3.22 -10.43
CA LEU A 112 -6.32 -4.00 -9.64
C LEU A 112 -7.71 -3.77 -10.25
N THR A 113 -8.14 -4.66 -11.14
CA THR A 113 -9.56 -4.79 -11.47
C THR A 113 -10.29 -5.32 -10.23
N GLY A 114 -11.54 -4.89 -10.03
CA GLY A 114 -12.28 -4.95 -8.77
C GLY A 114 -12.45 -6.31 -8.08
N ASP A 115 -12.01 -7.41 -8.69
CA ASP A 115 -12.03 -8.77 -8.13
C ASP A 115 -10.70 -9.22 -7.47
N SER A 116 -9.62 -8.44 -7.56
CA SER A 116 -8.27 -8.91 -7.20
C SER A 116 -7.68 -8.23 -5.94
N LEU A 117 -8.47 -8.10 -4.87
CA LEU A 117 -7.92 -7.78 -3.55
C LEU A 117 -7.46 -9.03 -2.77
N ASP A 118 -7.75 -10.23 -3.30
CA ASP A 118 -7.37 -11.50 -2.67
C ASP A 118 -5.96 -11.99 -3.05
N ASP A 119 -5.38 -11.55 -4.19
CA ASP A 119 -4.11 -12.12 -4.71
C ASP A 119 -2.84 -11.52 -4.07
N VAL A 120 -2.93 -10.38 -3.37
CA VAL A 120 -1.76 -9.79 -2.69
C VAL A 120 -1.37 -10.59 -1.43
N GLY A 121 -2.28 -11.44 -0.93
CA GLY A 121 -2.04 -12.31 0.23
C GLY A 121 -1.65 -13.76 -0.09
N ALA A 122 -1.81 -14.23 -1.34
CA ALA A 122 -1.84 -15.67 -1.65
C ALA A 122 -0.50 -16.29 -2.05
N ARG A 123 0.57 -15.51 -2.32
CA ARG A 123 1.82 -16.04 -2.90
C ARG A 123 2.94 -16.39 -1.92
N HIS A 124 2.61 -16.78 -0.69
CA HIS A 124 3.58 -17.40 0.23
C HIS A 124 3.00 -18.65 0.89
N ALA A 125 2.77 -19.68 0.07
CA ALA A 125 2.67 -21.07 0.49
C ALA A 125 3.44 -21.93 -0.52
N SER A 126 4.75 -21.99 -0.37
CA SER A 126 5.61 -23.02 -0.94
C SER A 126 6.80 -23.19 0.00
#